data_AF-A0A3A0C6X2-F1
#
_entry.id   AF-A0A3A0C6X2-F1
#
_cell.length_a   1.000
_cell.length_b   1.000
_cell.length_c   1.000
_cell.angle_alpha   90.00
_cell.angle_beta   90.00
_cell.angle_gamma   90.00
#
_symmetry.space_group_name_H-M   'P 1'
#
loop_
_entity.id
_entity.type
_entity.pdbx_description
1 polymer ?
#
loop_
_entity_poly.entity_id
_entity_poly.type
_entity_poly.pdbx_seq_one_letter_code
_entity_poly.pdbx_strand_id
1 'polypeptide(L)'
;MKLPEAEVELFYKLFNPLLVYAGQQTKLAPHLASPQDLRKLTLEQIIEIRNALYDQTQLFDSFMAQNPAGASATELEIVAGWKNFMRGMFYIIRYQKDCAVFLTSEAPAKAYGVRALYTSFEEMIGANLPLAVNTVLLPFKEYIICDGLISSYSMSFGSGIRQSLNEAYQRAKSQFGIITNFNSSEKRQSDMDSLKFYLRTQASREEYAAEIYALTRKSRDLLVFYHQEMGKS
;
A
#
# COMPACT_ATOMS: atom_id res chain seq x y z
N MET A 1 -14.99 1.91 0.39
CA MET A 1 -13.61 1.86 0.94
C MET A 1 -13.29 0.59 1.70
N LYS A 2 -14.26 0.00 2.41
CA LYS A 2 -14.07 -1.22 3.21
C LYS A 2 -14.16 -2.47 2.33
N LEU A 3 -13.49 -3.54 2.74
CA LEU A 3 -13.72 -4.86 2.17
C LEU A 3 -15.12 -5.40 2.54
N PRO A 4 -15.71 -6.28 1.72
CA PRO A 4 -16.87 -7.06 2.11
C PRO A 4 -16.60 -7.84 3.41
N GLU A 5 -17.61 -8.03 4.25
CA GLU A 5 -17.44 -8.68 5.56
C GLU A 5 -16.81 -10.06 5.47
N ALA A 6 -17.27 -10.92 4.55
CA ALA A 6 -16.71 -12.24 4.31
C ALA A 6 -15.21 -12.23 3.92
N GLU A 7 -14.76 -11.16 3.24
CA GLU A 7 -13.35 -10.97 2.90
C GLU A 7 -12.51 -10.58 4.12
N VAL A 8 -13.07 -9.76 5.01
CA VAL A 8 -12.43 -9.39 6.27
C VAL A 8 -12.34 -10.60 7.22
N GLU A 9 -13.41 -11.39 7.31
CA GLU A 9 -13.42 -12.64 8.08
C GLU A 9 -12.37 -13.63 7.57
N LEU A 10 -12.26 -13.78 6.25
CA LEU A 10 -11.23 -14.61 5.63
C LEU A 10 -9.82 -14.12 5.98
N PHE A 11 -9.57 -12.81 5.93
CA PHE A 11 -8.29 -12.24 6.32
C PHE A 11 -7.93 -12.64 7.76
N TYR A 12 -8.81 -12.39 8.73
CA TYR A 12 -8.53 -12.71 10.14
C TYR A 12 -8.51 -14.22 10.44
N LYS A 13 -9.26 -15.03 9.68
CA LYS A 13 -9.18 -16.49 9.73
C LYS A 13 -7.77 -16.99 9.44
N LEU A 14 -7.04 -16.32 8.55
CA LEU A 14 -5.68 -16.71 8.13
C LEU A 14 -4.59 -15.97 8.92
N PHE A 15 -4.77 -14.68 9.16
CA PHE A 15 -3.76 -13.82 9.79
C PHE A 15 -3.59 -14.10 11.29
N ASN A 16 -4.68 -14.36 12.02
CA ASN A 16 -4.59 -14.62 13.45
C ASN A 16 -3.84 -15.93 13.78
N PRO A 17 -4.11 -17.08 13.14
CA PRO A 17 -3.29 -18.27 13.33
C PRO A 17 -1.83 -18.06 12.96
N LEU A 18 -1.55 -17.27 11.92
CA LEU A 18 -0.18 -16.94 11.52
C LEU A 18 0.54 -16.14 12.61
N LEU A 19 -0.11 -15.16 13.23
CA LEU A 19 0.45 -14.42 14.38
C LEU A 19 0.69 -15.33 15.58
N VAL A 20 -0.24 -16.24 15.91
CA VAL A 20 -0.05 -17.22 16.98
C VAL A 20 1.17 -18.09 16.70
N TYR A 21 1.27 -18.63 15.48
CA TYR A 21 2.40 -19.44 15.04
C TYR A 21 3.72 -18.67 15.15
N ALA A 22 3.76 -17.43 14.64
CA ALA A 22 4.95 -16.58 14.74
C ALA A 22 5.35 -16.33 16.20
N GLY A 23 4.39 -16.03 17.07
CA GLY A 23 4.62 -15.81 18.51
C GLY A 23 5.20 -17.05 19.22
N GLN A 24 4.76 -18.25 18.82
CA GLN A 24 5.31 -19.51 19.33
C GLN A 24 6.74 -19.76 18.81
N GLN A 25 6.96 -19.66 17.49
CA GLN A 25 8.26 -19.97 16.88
C GLN A 25 9.36 -18.98 17.32
N THR A 26 9.00 -17.72 17.53
CA THR A 26 9.93 -16.66 17.98
C THR A 26 10.09 -16.61 19.50
N LYS A 27 9.33 -17.42 20.25
CA LYS A 27 9.29 -17.43 21.73
C LYS A 27 8.85 -16.11 22.37
N LEU A 28 8.29 -15.17 21.60
CA LEU A 28 7.71 -13.93 22.13
C LEU A 28 6.41 -14.20 22.91
N ALA A 29 5.64 -15.20 22.48
CA ALA A 29 4.41 -15.61 23.16
C ALA A 29 4.19 -17.13 23.04
N PRO A 30 5.06 -17.96 23.67
CA PRO A 30 5.02 -19.42 23.53
C PRO A 30 3.78 -20.07 24.14
N HIS A 31 3.02 -19.33 24.95
CA HIS A 31 1.81 -19.80 25.64
C HIS A 31 0.53 -19.64 24.81
N LEU A 32 0.58 -18.96 23.65
CA LEU A 32 -0.58 -18.84 22.78
C LEU A 32 -0.94 -20.22 22.24
N ALA A 33 -2.19 -20.65 22.37
CA ALA A 33 -2.66 -21.93 21.84
C ALA A 33 -3.63 -21.74 20.67
N SER A 34 -4.30 -20.60 20.61
CA SER A 34 -5.34 -20.31 19.62
C SER A 34 -5.40 -18.82 19.26
N PRO A 35 -6.02 -18.48 18.11
CA PRO A 35 -6.31 -17.09 17.74
C PRO A 35 -7.03 -16.26 18.81
N GLN A 36 -7.85 -16.90 19.66
CA GLN A 36 -8.59 -16.21 20.73
C GLN A 36 -7.65 -15.69 21.81
N ASP A 37 -6.49 -16.33 22.01
CA ASP A 37 -5.50 -15.92 23.00
C ASP A 37 -4.83 -14.59 22.64
N LEU A 38 -4.84 -14.18 21.37
CA LEU A 38 -4.33 -12.87 20.95
C LEU A 38 -5.02 -11.71 21.67
N ARG A 39 -6.29 -11.88 22.08
CA ARG A 39 -7.03 -10.86 22.85
C ARG A 39 -6.48 -10.64 24.26
N LYS A 40 -5.65 -11.57 24.76
CA LYS A 40 -4.99 -11.47 26.07
C LYS A 40 -3.71 -10.64 26.00
N LEU A 41 -3.20 -10.37 24.79
CA LEU A 41 -1.99 -9.60 24.58
C LEU A 41 -2.30 -8.11 24.49
N THR A 42 -1.33 -7.31 24.91
CA THR A 42 -1.33 -5.87 24.64
C THR A 42 -1.06 -5.59 23.16
N LEU A 43 -1.43 -4.40 22.68
CA LEU A 43 -1.13 -3.97 21.31
C LEU A 43 0.38 -4.00 21.02
N GLU A 44 1.22 -3.60 21.98
CA GLU A 44 2.68 -3.61 21.85
C GLU A 44 3.21 -5.03 21.61
N GLN A 45 2.74 -6.01 22.41
CA GLN A 45 3.11 -7.42 22.24
C GLN A 45 2.67 -7.97 20.87
N ILE A 46 1.47 -7.60 20.40
CA ILE A 46 1.01 -7.99 19.06
C ILE A 46 1.90 -7.37 17.98
N ILE A 47 2.30 -6.10 18.12
CA ILE A 47 3.22 -5.43 17.20
C ILE A 47 4.59 -6.10 17.19
N GLU A 48 5.12 -6.52 18.34
CA GLU A 48 6.40 -7.26 18.42
C GLU A 48 6.34 -8.57 17.66
N ILE A 49 5.29 -9.37 17.88
CA ILE A 49 5.06 -10.64 17.15
C ILE A 49 4.92 -10.38 15.65
N ARG A 50 4.11 -9.37 15.28
CA ARG A 50 3.92 -8.96 13.88
C ARG A 50 5.25 -8.57 13.24
N ASN A 51 6.07 -7.78 13.91
CA ASN A 51 7.35 -7.33 13.36
C ASN A 51 8.29 -8.53 13.16
N ALA A 52 8.36 -9.43 14.14
CA ALA A 52 9.18 -10.64 14.05
C ALA A 52 8.74 -11.55 12.89
N LEU A 53 7.43 -11.66 12.62
CA LEU A 53 6.90 -12.37 11.45
C LEU A 53 7.46 -11.80 10.13
N TYR A 54 7.43 -10.48 9.96
CA TYR A 54 7.92 -9.84 8.72
C TYR A 54 9.45 -9.78 8.64
N ASP A 55 10.17 -9.76 9.77
CA ASP A 55 11.63 -9.85 9.81
C ASP A 55 12.14 -11.26 9.45
N GLN A 56 11.30 -12.28 9.65
CA GLN A 56 11.64 -13.70 9.46
C GLN A 56 10.68 -14.34 8.45
N THR A 57 10.80 -13.96 7.18
CA THR A 57 9.90 -14.43 6.11
C THR A 57 9.81 -15.95 5.94
N GLN A 58 10.80 -16.70 6.41
CA GLN A 58 10.77 -18.18 6.49
C GLN A 58 9.62 -18.72 7.37
N LEU A 59 9.08 -17.91 8.30
CA LEU A 59 7.95 -18.29 9.13
C LEU A 59 6.66 -18.47 8.32
N PHE A 60 6.50 -17.75 7.21
CA PHE A 60 5.38 -17.98 6.29
C PHE A 60 5.50 -19.37 5.65
N ASP A 61 6.70 -19.74 5.19
CA ASP A 61 6.94 -21.02 4.54
C ASP A 61 6.72 -22.19 5.51
N SER A 62 7.24 -22.08 6.75
CA SER A 62 7.06 -23.11 7.76
C SER A 62 5.61 -23.22 8.26
N PHE A 63 4.89 -22.09 8.37
CA PHE A 63 3.46 -22.07 8.68
C PHE A 63 2.65 -22.78 7.60
N MET A 64 2.92 -22.49 6.31
CA MET A 64 2.21 -23.13 5.20
C MET A 64 2.52 -24.63 5.10
N ALA A 65 3.77 -25.03 5.35
CA ALA A 65 4.19 -26.44 5.29
C ALA A 65 3.56 -27.28 6.42
N GLN A 66 3.47 -26.72 7.64
CA GLN A 66 2.85 -27.41 8.78
C GLN A 66 1.32 -27.31 8.75
N ASN A 67 0.79 -26.27 8.12
CA ASN A 67 -0.63 -25.94 8.01
C ASN A 67 -1.43 -26.16 9.33
N PRO A 68 -1.00 -25.57 10.46
CA PRO A 68 -1.62 -25.82 11.76
C PRO A 68 -3.08 -25.34 11.82
N ALA A 69 -3.47 -24.45 10.92
CA ALA A 69 -4.83 -23.91 10.81
C ALA A 69 -5.75 -24.76 9.91
N GLY A 70 -5.24 -25.79 9.24
CA GLY A 70 -6.01 -26.60 8.30
C GLY A 70 -6.55 -25.78 7.11
N ALA A 71 -5.80 -24.78 6.66
CA ALA A 71 -6.15 -23.93 5.53
C ALA A 71 -6.16 -24.73 4.22
N SER A 72 -7.10 -24.40 3.33
CA SER A 72 -7.17 -24.96 1.97
C SER A 72 -6.04 -24.46 1.08
N ALA A 73 -5.82 -25.10 -0.07
CA ALA A 73 -4.79 -24.69 -1.02
C ALA A 73 -4.93 -23.21 -1.45
N THR A 74 -6.14 -22.76 -1.78
CA THR A 74 -6.42 -21.37 -2.16
C THR A 74 -6.19 -20.39 -1.00
N GLU A 75 -6.43 -20.80 0.24
CA GLU A 75 -6.12 -19.98 1.41
C GLU A 75 -4.61 -19.88 1.66
N LEU A 76 -3.87 -20.97 1.45
CA LEU A 76 -2.41 -20.97 1.53
C LEU A 76 -1.78 -20.12 0.42
N GLU A 77 -2.36 -20.04 -0.77
CA GLU A 77 -1.94 -19.11 -1.82
C GLU A 77 -2.06 -17.64 -1.39
N ILE A 78 -3.10 -17.28 -0.62
CA ILE A 78 -3.24 -15.94 -0.04
C ILE A 78 -2.09 -15.67 0.94
N VAL A 79 -1.82 -16.62 1.85
CA VAL A 79 -0.74 -16.51 2.84
C VAL A 79 0.63 -16.43 2.14
N ALA A 80 0.85 -17.20 1.07
CA ALA A 80 2.07 -17.13 0.27
C ALA A 80 2.24 -15.75 -0.37
N GLY A 81 1.15 -15.16 -0.86
CA GLY A 81 1.13 -13.81 -1.42
C GLY A 81 1.62 -12.76 -0.42
N TRP A 82 1.30 -12.90 0.88
CA TRP A 82 1.72 -11.96 1.93
C TRP A 82 3.23 -11.83 2.09
N LYS A 83 4.04 -12.75 1.56
CA LYS A 83 5.50 -12.59 1.49
C LYS A 83 5.93 -11.40 0.62
N ASN A 84 5.08 -10.94 -0.30
CA ASN A 84 5.27 -9.73 -1.09
C ASN A 84 4.76 -8.46 -0.39
N PHE A 85 4.82 -8.44 0.95
CA PHE A 85 4.39 -7.30 1.75
C PHE A 85 5.27 -6.06 1.49
N MET A 86 4.72 -4.89 1.78
CA MET A 86 5.47 -3.65 1.85
C MET A 86 5.31 -3.04 3.24
N ARG A 87 6.39 -3.04 4.02
CA ARG A 87 6.43 -2.46 5.36
C ARG A 87 7.13 -1.12 5.32
N GLY A 88 6.55 -0.10 5.95
CA GLY A 88 7.24 1.17 6.12
C GLY A 88 6.31 2.33 6.41
N MET A 89 6.88 3.53 6.25
CA MET A 89 6.18 4.79 6.43
C MET A 89 5.51 5.22 5.13
N PHE A 90 4.24 5.59 5.23
CA PHE A 90 3.40 6.05 4.12
C PHE A 90 2.72 7.37 4.49
N TYR A 91 2.36 8.13 3.45
CA TYR A 91 1.48 9.28 3.57
C TYR A 91 0.12 8.95 2.98
N ILE A 92 -0.93 8.99 3.80
CA ILE A 92 -2.29 8.95 3.30
C ILE A 92 -2.61 10.35 2.79
N ILE A 93 -2.87 10.44 1.50
CA ILE A 93 -2.94 11.71 0.77
C ILE A 93 -4.32 11.98 0.17
N ARG A 94 -5.16 10.95 0.04
CA ARG A 94 -6.53 11.09 -0.46
C ARG A 94 -7.42 9.92 -0.01
N TYR A 95 -8.67 10.20 0.32
CA TYR A 95 -9.74 9.19 0.39
C TYR A 95 -10.54 9.20 -0.91
N GLN A 96 -10.81 8.02 -1.46
CA GLN A 96 -11.64 7.81 -2.64
C GLN A 96 -12.81 6.90 -2.28
N LYS A 97 -13.81 6.77 -3.16
CA LYS A 97 -15.00 5.95 -2.92
C LYS A 97 -14.66 4.51 -2.48
N ASP A 98 -13.66 3.90 -3.13
CA ASP A 98 -13.36 2.48 -2.99
C ASP A 98 -12.06 2.17 -2.23
N CYS A 99 -11.18 3.16 -2.00
CA CYS A 99 -9.92 2.98 -1.29
C CYS A 99 -9.40 4.29 -0.68
N ALA A 100 -8.40 4.19 0.20
CA ALA A 100 -7.53 5.29 0.58
C ALA A 100 -6.23 5.22 -0.23
N VAL A 101 -5.67 6.36 -0.61
CA VAL A 101 -4.41 6.42 -1.36
C VAL A 101 -3.24 6.63 -0.41
N PHE A 102 -2.35 5.65 -0.36
CA PHE A 102 -1.12 5.64 0.41
C PHE A 102 0.05 5.94 -0.53
N LEU A 103 0.80 6.99 -0.26
CA LEU A 103 2.02 7.34 -0.97
C LEU A 103 3.22 6.81 -0.20
N THR A 104 4.15 6.13 -0.86
CA THR A 104 5.42 5.73 -0.22
C THR A 104 6.23 6.96 0.18
N SER A 105 6.92 6.88 1.32
CA SER A 105 7.86 7.92 1.74
C SER A 105 9.20 7.87 0.97
N GLU A 106 9.55 6.70 0.41
CA GLU A 106 10.76 6.50 -0.38
C GLU A 106 10.60 6.93 -1.84
N ALA A 107 11.72 7.34 -2.46
CA ALA A 107 11.79 7.74 -3.86
C ALA A 107 12.23 6.56 -4.77
N PRO A 108 11.62 6.39 -5.96
CA PRO A 108 10.51 7.17 -6.48
C PRO A 108 9.20 6.84 -5.74
N ALA A 109 8.42 7.89 -5.42
CA ALA A 109 7.16 7.70 -4.72
C ALA A 109 6.16 6.90 -5.58
N LYS A 110 5.48 5.94 -4.95
CA LYS A 110 4.41 5.14 -5.56
C LYS A 110 3.11 5.33 -4.79
N ALA A 111 1.99 5.39 -5.52
CA ALA A 111 0.66 5.57 -4.95
C ALA A 111 -0.11 4.25 -4.94
N TYR A 112 -0.51 3.80 -3.76
CA TYR A 112 -1.23 2.54 -3.55
C TYR A 112 -2.67 2.80 -3.11
N GLY A 113 -3.63 2.19 -3.80
CA GLY A 113 -5.04 2.19 -3.40
C GLY A 113 -5.29 1.08 -2.40
N VAL A 114 -5.36 1.44 -1.11
CA VAL A 114 -5.49 0.51 0.01
C VAL A 114 -6.95 0.45 0.49
N ARG A 115 -7.47 -0.76 0.63
CA ARG A 115 -8.80 -1.00 1.21
C ARG A 115 -8.69 -1.22 2.71
N ALA A 116 -9.67 -0.65 3.41
CA ALA A 116 -9.79 -0.85 4.84
C ALA A 116 -10.43 -2.22 5.15
N LEU A 117 -10.15 -2.75 6.33
CA LEU A 117 -10.83 -3.92 6.89
C LEU A 117 -12.21 -3.49 7.43
N TYR A 118 -12.49 -3.65 8.73
CA TYR A 118 -13.79 -3.29 9.32
C TYR A 118 -14.05 -1.78 9.44
N THR A 119 -13.06 -1.01 9.88
CA THR A 119 -13.17 0.43 10.13
C THR A 119 -12.51 1.20 9.01
N SER A 120 -13.15 2.26 8.49
CA SER A 120 -12.54 3.03 7.41
C SER A 120 -11.30 3.76 7.92
N PHE A 121 -10.33 4.08 7.05
CA PHE A 121 -9.17 4.86 7.47
C PHE A 121 -9.58 6.24 7.99
N GLU A 122 -10.58 6.88 7.38
CA GLU A 122 -11.10 8.16 7.85
C GLU A 122 -11.69 8.08 9.27
N GLU A 123 -12.44 7.01 9.58
CA GLU A 123 -12.96 6.75 10.94
C GLU A 123 -11.83 6.43 11.93
N MET A 124 -10.82 5.68 11.51
CA MET A 124 -9.77 5.14 12.38
C MET A 124 -8.69 6.16 12.74
N ILE A 125 -8.28 7.01 11.80
CA ILE A 125 -7.14 7.92 11.95
C ILE A 125 -7.43 9.36 11.52
N GLY A 126 -8.66 9.66 11.07
CA GLY A 126 -9.16 11.00 10.82
C GLY A 126 -9.22 11.43 9.36
N ALA A 127 -9.97 12.51 9.12
CA ALA A 127 -10.25 13.08 7.80
C ALA A 127 -9.19 14.09 7.32
N ASN A 128 -8.34 14.59 8.22
CA ASN A 128 -7.43 15.71 7.93
C ASN A 128 -6.15 15.23 7.25
N LEU A 129 -6.16 15.24 5.92
CA LEU A 129 -5.02 14.81 5.10
C LEU A 129 -4.01 15.94 4.82
N PRO A 130 -2.73 15.64 4.55
CA PRO A 130 -2.13 14.31 4.57
C PRO A 130 -1.85 13.81 5.99
N LEU A 131 -1.81 12.48 6.18
CA LEU A 131 -1.46 11.80 7.43
C LEU A 131 -0.24 10.90 7.21
N ALA A 132 0.76 10.99 8.08
CA ALA A 132 1.86 10.03 8.09
C ALA A 132 1.47 8.82 8.96
N VAL A 133 1.73 7.63 8.43
CA VAL A 133 1.43 6.35 9.10
C VAL A 133 2.56 5.36 8.88
N ASN A 134 2.81 4.48 9.84
CA ASN A 134 3.65 3.30 9.70
C ASN A 134 2.76 2.05 9.73
N THR A 135 2.85 1.21 8.71
CA THR A 135 2.02 0.00 8.59
C THR A 135 2.64 -1.00 7.62
N VAL A 136 1.98 -2.14 7.43
CA VAL A 136 2.33 -3.14 6.42
C VAL A 136 1.19 -3.25 5.42
N LEU A 137 1.50 -3.04 4.15
CA LEU A 137 0.60 -3.29 3.04
C LEU A 137 0.75 -4.73 2.56
N LEU A 138 -0.36 -5.43 2.41
CA LEU A 138 -0.42 -6.82 2.00
C LEU A 138 -1.21 -6.99 0.70
N PRO A 139 -0.76 -7.86 -0.22
CA PRO A 139 -1.63 -8.38 -1.28
C PRO A 139 -2.73 -9.22 -0.67
N PHE A 140 -3.97 -8.99 -1.11
CA PHE A 140 -5.10 -9.79 -0.68
C PHE A 140 -6.08 -9.94 -1.85
N LYS A 141 -5.99 -11.06 -2.55
CA LYS A 141 -6.71 -11.31 -3.81
C LYS A 141 -6.42 -10.19 -4.82
N GLU A 142 -7.44 -9.45 -5.24
CA GLU A 142 -7.34 -8.31 -6.17
C GLU A 142 -7.14 -6.96 -5.46
N TYR A 143 -6.88 -6.96 -4.16
CA TYR A 143 -6.80 -5.77 -3.33
C TYR A 143 -5.44 -5.64 -2.66
N ILE A 144 -5.15 -4.41 -2.22
CA ILE A 144 -4.11 -4.10 -1.25
C ILE A 144 -4.81 -3.71 0.04
N ILE A 145 -4.40 -4.30 1.15
CA ILE A 145 -4.93 -4.00 2.50
C ILE A 145 -3.79 -3.62 3.44
N CYS A 146 -4.12 -3.01 4.58
CA CYS A 146 -3.23 -3.02 5.74
C CYS A 146 -3.41 -4.32 6.52
N ASP A 147 -2.38 -4.76 7.24
CA ASP A 147 -2.42 -5.93 8.13
C ASP A 147 -3.28 -5.74 9.40
N GLY A 148 -4.03 -4.65 9.50
CA GLY A 148 -4.85 -4.28 10.66
C GLY A 148 -4.08 -3.53 11.74
N LEU A 149 -2.76 -3.36 11.62
CA LEU A 149 -1.94 -2.61 12.58
C LEU A 149 -1.36 -1.35 11.92
N ILE A 150 -1.81 -0.20 12.39
CA ILE A 150 -1.38 1.12 11.90
C ILE A 150 -0.93 1.98 13.07
N SER A 151 0.22 2.62 12.92
CA SER A 151 0.70 3.64 13.84
C SER A 151 0.65 4.98 13.12
N SER A 152 -0.21 5.90 13.55
CA SER A 152 -0.25 7.26 13.02
C SER A 152 0.69 8.18 13.78
N TYR A 153 1.27 9.14 13.06
CA TYR A 153 2.09 10.19 13.68
C TYR A 153 1.24 11.44 13.91
N SER A 154 1.24 11.95 15.14
CA SER A 154 0.58 13.21 15.52
C SER A 154 1.38 14.41 15.03
N MET A 155 1.38 14.65 13.72
CA MET A 155 2.06 15.81 13.12
C MET A 155 1.17 16.52 12.12
N SER A 156 1.29 17.85 12.07
CA SER A 156 0.70 18.68 11.04
C SER A 156 1.74 19.00 9.97
N PHE A 157 1.32 19.05 8.71
CA PHE A 157 2.18 19.43 7.60
C PHE A 157 1.94 20.88 7.21
N GLY A 158 3.01 21.67 7.13
CA GLY A 158 2.97 23.03 6.58
C GLY A 158 2.66 23.03 5.07
N SER A 159 2.31 24.19 4.53
CA SER A 159 1.91 24.35 3.12
C SER A 159 2.95 23.82 2.12
N GLY A 160 4.23 24.09 2.34
CA GLY A 160 5.31 23.61 1.47
C GLY A 160 5.42 22.07 1.42
N ILE A 161 5.33 21.40 2.57
CA ILE A 161 5.36 19.92 2.61
C ILE A 161 4.10 19.34 1.97
N ARG A 162 2.92 19.95 2.23
CA ARG A 162 1.67 19.54 1.59
C ARG A 162 1.74 19.64 0.07
N GLN A 163 2.32 20.71 -0.45
CA GLN A 163 2.53 20.91 -1.87
C GLN A 163 3.46 19.83 -2.44
N SER A 164 4.62 19.60 -1.81
CA SER A 164 5.59 18.58 -2.25
C SER A 164 5.00 17.16 -2.25
N LEU A 165 4.23 16.78 -1.21
CA LEU A 165 3.53 15.49 -1.16
C LEU A 165 2.48 15.37 -2.27
N ASN A 166 1.77 16.46 -2.59
CA ASN A 166 0.81 16.46 -3.68
C ASN A 166 1.50 16.34 -5.05
N GLU A 167 2.63 17.02 -5.27
CA GLU A 167 3.46 16.89 -6.48
C GLU A 167 3.98 15.45 -6.63
N ALA A 168 4.53 14.87 -5.56
CA ALA A 168 4.98 13.47 -5.53
C ALA A 168 3.83 12.50 -5.85
N TYR A 169 2.63 12.74 -5.32
CA TYR A 169 1.44 11.97 -5.69
C TYR A 169 1.07 12.11 -7.17
N GLN A 170 1.06 13.32 -7.72
CA GLN A 170 0.71 13.50 -9.11
C GLN A 170 1.74 12.84 -10.04
N ARG A 171 3.04 12.92 -9.70
CA ARG A 171 4.12 12.22 -10.40
C ARG A 171 3.91 10.71 -10.36
N ALA A 172 3.69 10.15 -9.16
CA ALA A 172 3.45 8.72 -8.96
C ALA A 172 2.24 8.24 -9.77
N LYS A 173 1.13 8.97 -9.69
CA LYS A 173 -0.10 8.68 -10.42
C LYS A 173 0.12 8.76 -11.93
N SER A 174 0.81 9.77 -12.43
CA SER A 174 1.10 9.94 -13.86
C SER A 174 1.96 8.80 -14.41
N GLN A 175 2.95 8.34 -13.65
CA GLN A 175 3.92 7.34 -14.10
C GLN A 175 3.42 5.90 -13.95
N PHE A 176 2.75 5.60 -12.83
CA PHE A 176 2.40 4.22 -12.44
C PHE A 176 0.90 3.99 -12.30
N GLY A 177 0.07 5.02 -12.47
CA GLY A 177 -1.31 4.98 -12.02
C GLY A 177 -1.41 4.90 -10.48
N ILE A 178 -2.59 4.56 -9.99
CA ILE A 178 -2.78 4.15 -8.59
C ILE A 178 -2.74 2.63 -8.57
N ILE A 179 -1.76 2.06 -7.87
CA ILE A 179 -1.55 0.62 -7.78
C ILE A 179 -2.58 0.05 -6.80
N THR A 180 -3.52 -0.76 -7.29
CA THR A 180 -4.58 -1.36 -6.46
C THR A 180 -4.41 -2.86 -6.22
N ASN A 181 -3.43 -3.49 -6.87
CA ASN A 181 -3.07 -4.90 -6.71
C ASN A 181 -1.55 -5.05 -6.95
N PHE A 182 -0.85 -5.79 -6.09
CA PHE A 182 0.58 -6.09 -6.25
C PHE A 182 0.87 -6.98 -7.47
N ASN A 183 -0.09 -7.80 -7.91
CA ASN A 183 0.05 -8.68 -9.07
C ASN A 183 -0.17 -7.95 -10.41
N SER A 184 -0.56 -6.67 -10.38
CA SER A 184 -0.59 -5.88 -11.60
C SER A 184 0.84 -5.56 -11.99
N SER A 185 1.39 -6.31 -12.96
CA SER A 185 2.58 -5.87 -13.70
C SER A 185 2.37 -4.42 -14.03
N GLU A 186 3.23 -3.53 -13.50
CA GLU A 186 3.06 -2.07 -13.50
C GLU A 186 2.29 -1.65 -14.75
N LYS A 187 0.98 -1.36 -14.62
CA LYS A 187 0.24 -0.72 -15.70
C LYS A 187 0.77 0.70 -15.75
N ARG A 188 1.96 0.85 -16.36
CA ARG A 188 2.48 2.14 -16.79
C ARG A 188 1.32 2.78 -17.50
N GLN A 189 0.85 3.87 -16.92
CA GLN A 189 -0.19 4.65 -17.56
C GLN A 189 0.32 4.98 -18.97
N SER A 190 -0.57 4.99 -19.96
CA SER A 190 -0.17 5.23 -21.35
C SER A 190 0.77 6.43 -21.38
N ASP A 191 1.92 6.31 -22.04
CA ASP A 191 2.91 7.39 -22.14
C ASP A 191 2.26 8.73 -22.57
N MET A 192 1.15 8.65 -23.31
CA MET A 192 0.36 9.79 -23.75
C MET A 192 -0.42 10.46 -22.61
N ASP A 193 -0.97 9.69 -21.67
CA ASP A 193 -1.63 10.23 -20.48
C ASP A 193 -0.62 10.91 -19.55
N SER A 194 0.57 10.30 -19.39
CA SER A 194 1.66 10.89 -18.61
C SER A 194 2.11 12.21 -19.22
N LEU A 195 2.33 12.23 -20.54
CA LEU A 195 2.70 13.43 -21.27
C LEU A 195 1.63 14.53 -21.18
N LYS A 196 0.34 14.17 -21.33
CA LYS A 196 -0.77 15.12 -21.17
C LYS A 196 -0.81 15.74 -19.77
N PHE A 197 -0.52 14.95 -18.74
CA PHE A 197 -0.43 15.46 -17.38
C PHE A 197 0.72 16.48 -17.24
N TYR A 198 1.92 16.13 -17.71
CA TYR A 198 3.10 16.98 -17.58
C TYR A 198 2.96 18.33 -18.31
N LEU A 199 2.22 18.37 -19.42
CA LEU A 199 2.05 19.59 -20.23
C LEU A 199 0.96 20.56 -19.71
N ARG A 200 0.21 20.18 -18.66
CA ARG A 200 -1.00 20.89 -18.22
C ARG A 200 -0.79 22.36 -17.82
N THR A 201 0.34 22.70 -17.21
CA THR A 201 0.66 24.07 -16.76
C THR A 201 2.13 24.38 -16.99
N GLN A 202 2.51 25.66 -17.02
CA GLN A 202 3.92 26.05 -17.15
C GLN A 202 4.79 25.50 -16.02
N ALA A 203 4.35 25.64 -14.77
CA ALA A 203 5.06 25.09 -13.61
C ALA A 203 5.25 23.56 -13.71
N SER A 204 4.24 22.84 -14.20
CA SER A 204 4.35 21.40 -14.45
C SER A 204 5.39 21.09 -15.54
N ARG A 205 5.42 21.86 -16.64
CA ARG A 205 6.42 21.65 -17.71
C ARG A 205 7.85 21.85 -17.22
N GLU A 206 8.07 22.83 -16.35
CA GLU A 206 9.36 23.10 -15.72
C GLU A 206 9.75 21.97 -14.76
N GLU A 207 8.80 21.49 -13.94
CA GLU A 207 9.02 20.42 -12.97
C GLU A 207 9.32 19.07 -13.65
N TYR A 208 8.64 18.73 -14.74
CA TYR A 208 8.72 17.42 -15.42
C TYR A 208 9.52 17.47 -16.73
N ALA A 209 10.45 18.44 -16.87
CA ALA A 209 11.18 18.64 -18.13
C ALA A 209 11.95 17.39 -18.59
N ALA A 210 12.54 16.66 -17.65
CA ALA A 210 13.30 15.44 -17.94
C ALA A 210 12.38 14.30 -18.42
N GLU A 211 11.22 14.12 -17.78
CA GLU A 211 10.23 13.11 -18.14
C GLU A 211 9.55 13.43 -19.47
N ILE A 212 9.21 14.70 -19.73
CA ILE A 212 8.72 15.17 -21.04
C ILE A 212 9.75 14.87 -22.13
N TYR A 213 11.03 15.18 -21.86
CA TYR A 213 12.11 14.88 -22.81
C TYR A 213 12.25 13.38 -23.08
N ALA A 214 12.16 12.54 -22.04
CA ALA A 214 12.22 11.09 -22.19
C ALA A 214 11.02 10.55 -23.00
N LEU A 215 9.81 11.02 -22.71
CA LEU A 215 8.58 10.57 -23.36
C LEU A 215 8.52 10.98 -24.83
N THR A 216 8.89 12.22 -25.15
CA THR A 216 8.89 12.72 -26.55
C THR A 216 9.87 11.98 -27.45
N ARG A 217 10.89 11.31 -26.89
CA ARG A 217 11.84 10.47 -27.64
C ARG A 217 11.43 9.00 -27.73
N LYS A 218 10.40 8.60 -26.99
CA LYS A 218 9.95 7.20 -26.92
C LYS A 218 9.12 6.78 -28.12
N SER A 219 8.35 7.69 -28.73
CA SER A 219 7.64 7.44 -29.99
C SER A 219 7.34 8.73 -30.76
N ARG A 220 7.09 8.59 -32.07
CA ARG A 220 6.71 9.72 -32.94
C ARG A 220 5.36 10.31 -32.54
N ASP A 221 4.41 9.49 -32.09
CA ASP A 221 3.06 9.93 -31.71
C ASP A 221 3.10 10.84 -30.47
N LEU A 222 3.97 10.53 -29.50
CA LEU A 222 4.18 11.36 -28.31
C LEU A 222 4.81 12.71 -28.65
N LEU A 223 5.76 12.72 -29.58
CA LEU A 223 6.36 13.96 -30.07
C LEU A 223 5.32 14.86 -30.77
N VAL A 224 4.47 14.27 -31.62
CA VAL A 224 3.38 15.01 -32.29
C VAL A 224 2.41 15.58 -31.28
N PHE A 225 2.00 14.77 -30.29
CA PHE A 225 1.10 15.23 -29.22
C PHE A 225 1.71 16.39 -28.41
N TYR A 226 3.00 16.31 -28.06
CA TYR A 226 3.72 17.40 -27.41
C TYR A 226 3.63 18.71 -28.21
N HIS A 227 3.96 18.66 -29.51
CA HIS A 227 3.91 19.86 -30.35
C HIS A 227 2.49 20.44 -30.49
N GLN A 228 1.46 19.59 -30.57
CA GLN A 228 0.07 20.03 -30.63
C GLN A 228 -0.36 20.77 -29.36
N GLU A 229 0.03 20.30 -28.18
CA GLU A 229 -0.31 20.95 -26.91
C GLU A 229 0.50 22.22 -26.66
N MET A 230 1.77 22.24 -27.08
CA MET A 230 2.63 23.44 -26.98
C MET A 230 2.20 24.56 -27.95
N GLY A 231 1.59 24.21 -29.08
CA GLY A 231 1.06 25.18 -30.04
C GLY A 231 -0.30 25.81 -29.68
N LYS A 232 -0.96 25.33 -28.62
CA LYS A 232 -2.23 25.89 -28.10
C LYS A 232 -2.04 26.91 -26.98
N SER A 233 -0.79 27.14 -26.54
CA SER A 233 -0.44 28.05 -25.43
C SER A 233 -0.21 29.47 -25.93
#